data_AF-A0A1R3RD12-F1
#
_entry.id   AF-A0A1R3RD12-F1
#
_cell.length_a   1.000
_cell.length_b   1.000
_cell.length_c   1.000
_cell.angle_alpha   90.00
_cell.angle_beta   90.00
_cell.angle_gamma   90.00
#
_symmetry.space_group_name_H-M   'P 1'
#
loop_
_entity.id
_entity.type
_entity.pdbx_description
1 polymer ?
#
loop_
_entity_poly.entity_id
_entity_poly.type
_entity_poly.pdbx_seq_one_letter_code
_entity_poly.pdbx_strand_id
1 'polypeptide(L)'
;MQYPPGAKSDRLSPTPRVEKSLENAIILLVLALGSICDIRGAIPGPVTDTPVDFRKERIPGPSTRSMLSPADTESLLQSQGSMFSQGNPHSFSSSADGQKAAFDRSSFPDNRHLRNVDVIPGLAYYAYAAQILGSLQGANGLYHVQASLLAGLYAGQLAHPFQSHGWIYQAARSCQVLVRSKRYEQMNDGPLKDLYDFAYWTCLQLESDILAELDLPASGISRSEARIALPKGRTLSLPNDVNAPTTM
;
A
#
# COMPACT_ATOMS: atom_id res chain seq x y z
N MET A 1 -33.21 -57.12 4.33
CA MET A 1 -32.37 -56.21 5.15
C MET A 1 -31.91 -55.09 4.23
N GLN A 2 -32.67 -54.00 4.18
CA GLN A 2 -32.47 -52.87 3.27
C GLN A 2 -31.52 -51.88 3.94
N TYR A 3 -30.35 -51.61 3.35
CA TYR A 3 -29.48 -50.52 3.81
C TYR A 3 -30.12 -49.16 3.44
N PRO A 4 -30.04 -48.14 4.31
CA PRO A 4 -30.58 -46.81 4.00
C PRO A 4 -29.66 -46.07 3.00
N PRO A 5 -30.22 -45.21 2.14
CA PRO A 5 -29.43 -44.42 1.20
C PRO A 5 -28.61 -43.35 1.94
N GLY A 6 -27.36 -43.22 1.53
CA GLY A 6 -26.33 -42.38 2.13
C GLY A 6 -26.73 -40.91 2.26
N ALA A 7 -26.29 -40.33 3.37
CA ALA A 7 -26.34 -38.92 3.65
C ALA A 7 -25.78 -38.11 2.46
N LYS A 8 -26.60 -37.18 1.96
CA LYS A 8 -26.14 -36.18 1.00
C LYS A 8 -25.08 -35.34 1.71
N SER A 9 -23.88 -35.32 1.15
CA SER A 9 -22.84 -34.36 1.54
C SER A 9 -23.41 -32.96 1.39
N ASP A 10 -23.63 -32.27 2.50
CA ASP A 10 -23.86 -30.83 2.50
C ASP A 10 -22.68 -30.18 1.80
N ARG A 11 -22.93 -29.70 0.57
CA ARG A 11 -22.00 -28.81 -0.11
C ARG A 11 -21.94 -27.55 0.73
N LEU A 12 -20.85 -27.37 1.46
CA LEU A 12 -20.46 -26.09 2.05
C LEU A 12 -20.68 -25.01 0.98
N SER A 13 -21.64 -24.12 1.22
CA SER A 13 -21.86 -22.96 0.38
C SER A 13 -20.53 -22.19 0.30
N PRO A 14 -20.13 -21.71 -0.89
CA PRO A 14 -18.93 -20.90 -0.99
C PRO A 14 -19.12 -19.69 -0.08
N THR A 15 -18.19 -19.51 0.85
CA THR A 15 -18.14 -18.33 1.72
C THR A 15 -18.33 -17.08 0.84
N PRO A 16 -19.28 -16.18 1.17
CA PRO A 16 -19.53 -15.01 0.35
C PRO A 16 -18.22 -14.23 0.18
N ARG A 17 -17.81 -14.03 -1.08
CA ARG A 17 -16.63 -13.23 -1.40
C ARG A 17 -16.94 -11.78 -1.01
N VAL A 18 -16.03 -11.15 -0.27
CA VAL A 18 -16.14 -9.75 0.11
C VAL A 18 -16.36 -8.91 -1.16
N GLU A 19 -17.34 -8.01 -1.12
CA GLU A 19 -17.64 -7.15 -2.25
C GLU A 19 -16.50 -6.14 -2.47
N LYS A 20 -16.19 -5.85 -3.74
CA LYS A 20 -15.15 -4.90 -4.13
C LYS A 20 -15.68 -3.46 -4.10
N SER A 21 -15.82 -2.89 -2.90
CA SER A 21 -16.25 -1.51 -2.67
C SER A 21 -15.20 -0.69 -1.89
N LEU A 22 -15.26 0.64 -1.97
CA LEU A 22 -14.33 1.51 -1.24
C LEU A 22 -14.54 1.41 0.27
N GLU A 23 -15.78 1.25 0.71
CA GLU A 23 -16.16 1.06 2.11
C GLU A 23 -15.52 -0.20 2.68
N ASN A 24 -15.60 -1.32 1.93
CA ASN A 24 -14.94 -2.55 2.34
C ASN A 24 -13.41 -2.42 2.31
N ALA A 25 -12.86 -1.70 1.33
CA ALA A 25 -11.42 -1.43 1.29
C ALA A 25 -10.95 -0.67 2.54
N ILE A 26 -11.71 0.35 3.00
CA ILE A 26 -11.41 1.07 4.24
C ILE A 26 -11.41 0.10 5.43
N ILE A 27 -12.45 -0.72 5.58
CA ILE A 27 -12.55 -1.68 6.69
C ILE A 27 -11.35 -2.63 6.70
N LEU A 28 -11.01 -3.19 5.54
CA LEU A 28 -9.87 -4.10 5.39
C LEU A 28 -8.54 -3.41 5.76
N LEU A 29 -8.34 -2.16 5.36
CA LEU A 29 -7.12 -1.42 5.69
C LEU A 29 -7.04 -1.06 7.18
N VAL A 30 -8.17 -0.75 7.81
CA VAL A 30 -8.24 -0.56 9.27
C VAL A 30 -7.87 -1.87 9.99
N LEU A 31 -8.39 -3.02 9.54
CA LEU A 31 -8.01 -4.32 10.09
C LEU A 31 -6.52 -4.65 9.86
N ALA A 32 -5.97 -4.27 8.70
CA ALA A 32 -4.56 -4.46 8.38
C ALA A 32 -3.66 -3.65 9.33
N LEU A 33 -3.98 -2.37 9.54
CA LEU A 33 -3.28 -1.50 10.49
C LEU A 33 -3.45 -1.98 11.93
N GLY A 34 -4.66 -2.39 12.33
CA GLY A 34 -4.92 -2.96 13.65
C GLY A 34 -4.05 -4.21 13.91
N SER A 35 -3.89 -5.06 12.90
CA SER A 35 -3.02 -6.24 13.00
C SER A 35 -1.55 -5.86 13.26
N ILE A 36 -1.06 -4.74 12.72
CA ILE A 36 0.27 -4.21 13.03
C ILE A 36 0.31 -3.71 14.48
N CYS A 37 -0.72 -2.98 14.92
CA CYS A 37 -0.81 -2.44 16.28
C CYS A 37 -0.84 -3.54 17.37
N ASP A 38 -1.32 -4.74 17.06
CA ASP A 38 -1.32 -5.88 17.98
C ASP A 38 0.09 -6.46 18.23
N ILE A 39 1.08 -6.10 17.40
CA ILE A 39 2.46 -6.55 17.56
C ILE A 39 3.16 -5.72 18.64
N ARG A 40 3.61 -6.38 19.71
CA ARG A 40 4.31 -5.75 20.84
C ARG A 40 5.82 -5.55 20.63
N GLY A 41 6.34 -5.90 19.46
CA GLY A 41 7.77 -5.88 19.15
C GLY A 41 8.06 -5.37 17.74
N ALA A 42 9.22 -5.74 17.20
CA ALA A 42 9.54 -5.43 15.81
C ALA A 42 8.58 -6.16 14.87
N ILE A 43 8.09 -5.46 13.84
CA ILE A 43 7.24 -6.06 12.81
C ILE A 43 8.06 -7.13 12.08
N PRO A 44 7.53 -8.36 11.92
CA PRO A 44 8.22 -9.40 11.17
C PRO A 44 8.52 -8.96 9.74
N GLY A 45 9.78 -9.13 9.32
CA GLY A 45 10.20 -8.87 7.95
C GLY A 45 9.70 -9.92 6.96
N PRO A 46 9.98 -9.74 5.65
CA PRO A 46 9.67 -10.73 4.62
C PRO A 46 10.30 -12.09 4.91
N VAL A 47 9.59 -13.16 4.58
CA VAL A 47 10.11 -14.53 4.69
C VAL A 47 11.20 -14.71 3.64
N THR A 48 12.41 -15.01 4.07
CA THR A 48 13.54 -15.35 3.20
C THR A 48 13.91 -16.82 3.35
N ASP A 49 14.14 -17.52 2.23
CA ASP A 49 14.53 -18.95 2.23
C ASP A 49 15.92 -19.20 2.86
N THR A 50 16.72 -18.13 2.97
CA THR A 50 18.02 -18.14 3.64
C THR A 50 18.05 -17.02 4.67
N PRO A 51 18.66 -17.22 5.85
CA PRO A 51 18.86 -16.15 6.80
C PRO A 51 19.80 -15.12 6.19
N VAL A 52 19.25 -13.96 5.83
CA VAL A 52 20.02 -12.85 5.26
C VAL A 52 20.66 -12.08 6.41
N ASP A 53 21.99 -12.14 6.51
CA ASP A 53 22.74 -11.26 7.38
C ASP A 53 22.91 -9.91 6.67
N PHE A 54 21.95 -9.00 6.87
CA PHE A 54 21.95 -7.66 6.25
C PHE A 54 23.24 -6.87 6.53
N ARG A 55 24.01 -7.23 7.56
CA ARG A 55 25.30 -6.60 7.88
C ARG A 55 26.42 -7.04 6.94
N LYS A 56 26.27 -8.21 6.29
CA LYS A 56 27.19 -8.77 5.29
C LYS A 56 26.73 -8.49 3.86
N GLU A 57 25.50 -8.04 3.67
CA GLU A 57 25.01 -7.66 2.35
C GLU A 57 25.66 -6.35 1.88
N ARG A 58 26.32 -6.42 0.72
CA ARG A 58 26.80 -5.24 0.02
C ARG A 58 25.64 -4.63 -0.74
N ILE A 59 25.25 -3.40 -0.40
CA ILE A 59 24.31 -2.61 -1.22
C ILE A 59 24.89 -2.59 -2.65
N PRO A 60 24.17 -3.11 -3.66
CA PRO A 60 24.62 -3.04 -5.04
C PRO A 60 24.82 -1.56 -5.40
N GLY A 61 26.09 -1.16 -5.53
CA GLY A 61 26.42 0.16 -6.05
C GLY A 61 25.93 0.29 -7.49
N PRO A 62 25.75 1.51 -8.01
CA PRO A 62 25.40 1.71 -9.41
C PRO A 62 26.42 0.96 -10.28
N SER A 63 25.91 0.05 -11.13
CA SER A 63 26.74 -0.70 -12.07
C SER A 63 27.54 0.28 -12.92
N THR A 64 28.87 0.33 -12.72
CA THR A 64 29.80 1.05 -13.61
C THR A 64 29.95 0.38 -14.98
N ARG A 65 29.18 -0.67 -15.25
CA ARG A 65 29.04 -1.32 -16.56
C ARG A 65 27.82 -0.76 -17.31
N SER A 66 27.82 0.53 -17.57
CA SER A 66 27.10 1.05 -18.72
C SER A 66 28.08 1.95 -19.48
N MET A 67 28.51 1.43 -20.63
CA MET A 67 29.30 2.14 -21.62
C MET A 67 28.71 3.53 -21.82
N LEU A 68 29.57 4.55 -21.68
CA LEU A 68 29.30 5.89 -22.16
C LEU A 68 28.99 5.78 -23.67
N SER A 69 27.72 5.89 -24.05
CA SER A 69 27.38 6.28 -25.42
C SER A 69 27.54 7.80 -25.51
N PRO A 70 28.44 8.33 -26.36
CA PRO A 70 28.62 9.76 -26.50
C PRO A 70 27.33 10.38 -27.03
N ALA A 71 26.85 11.40 -26.31
CA ALA A 71 25.88 12.33 -26.85
C ALA A 71 26.57 13.16 -27.92
N ASP A 72 26.06 13.14 -29.16
CA ASP A 72 26.05 14.33 -30.01
C ASP A 72 25.14 14.14 -31.24
N THR A 73 24.51 15.26 -31.59
CA THR A 73 23.86 15.65 -32.87
C THR A 73 22.34 15.51 -33.00
N GLU A 74 21.69 16.68 -33.04
CA GLU A 74 20.32 16.94 -33.47
C GLU A 74 20.06 16.57 -34.95
N SER A 75 18.85 16.07 -35.25
CA SER A 75 18.01 16.60 -36.34
C SER A 75 16.61 15.95 -36.40
N LEU A 76 15.59 16.80 -36.21
CA LEU A 76 14.30 16.93 -36.92
C LEU A 76 13.51 15.70 -37.46
N LEU A 77 12.25 15.62 -36.98
CA LEU A 77 10.98 15.17 -37.62
C LEU A 77 10.93 13.82 -38.38
N GLN A 78 10.18 12.86 -37.83
CA GLN A 78 9.20 12.09 -38.63
C GLN A 78 8.09 11.46 -37.78
N SER A 79 6.88 11.54 -38.33
CA SER A 79 5.60 11.08 -37.78
C SER A 79 5.34 9.59 -38.00
N GLN A 80 4.35 9.10 -37.25
CA GLN A 80 3.53 7.88 -37.43
C GLN A 80 4.06 6.56 -36.86
N GLY A 81 3.13 5.85 -36.21
CA GLY A 81 3.16 4.39 -36.13
C GLY A 81 3.00 3.82 -34.74
N SER A 82 1.76 3.54 -34.36
CA SER A 82 1.41 2.60 -33.30
C SER A 82 2.07 1.24 -33.56
N MET A 83 2.73 0.64 -32.56
CA MET A 83 2.85 -0.82 -32.40
C MET A 83 3.15 -1.17 -30.94
N PHE A 84 2.17 -1.81 -30.30
CA PHE A 84 2.38 -2.58 -29.08
C PHE A 84 3.14 -3.85 -29.45
N SER A 85 4.45 -3.88 -29.18
CA SER A 85 5.25 -5.11 -29.31
C SER A 85 5.27 -5.87 -27.98
N GLN A 86 4.81 -7.10 -28.10
CA GLN A 86 4.69 -8.17 -27.13
C GLN A 86 6.07 -8.56 -26.58
N GLY A 87 6.32 -8.26 -25.31
CA GLY A 87 7.54 -8.65 -24.60
C GLY A 87 7.44 -10.07 -24.04
N ASN A 88 8.24 -10.97 -24.59
CA ASN A 88 8.40 -12.35 -24.15
C ASN A 88 9.19 -12.39 -22.80
N PRO A 89 8.80 -13.19 -21.80
CA PRO A 89 9.51 -13.24 -20.52
C PRO A 89 10.80 -14.07 -20.61
N HIS A 90 11.95 -13.41 -20.42
CA HIS A 90 13.25 -14.08 -20.32
C HIS A 90 13.32 -14.96 -19.06
N SER A 91 13.44 -16.26 -19.27
CA SER A 91 13.76 -17.25 -18.26
C SER A 91 15.21 -17.10 -17.83
N PHE A 92 15.46 -16.99 -16.53
CA PHE A 92 16.81 -17.05 -15.96
C PHE A 92 17.29 -18.50 -15.95
N SER A 93 18.30 -18.82 -16.75
CA SER A 93 19.01 -20.08 -16.69
C SER A 93 20.00 -20.04 -15.53
N SER A 94 19.81 -20.85 -14.49
CA SER A 94 20.84 -21.08 -13.47
C SER A 94 21.89 -22.04 -14.04
N SER A 95 23.10 -21.52 -14.26
CA SER A 95 24.27 -22.36 -14.47
C SER A 95 24.54 -23.16 -13.21
N ALA A 96 24.32 -24.47 -13.30
CA ALA A 96 24.78 -25.43 -12.31
C ALA A 96 26.31 -25.45 -12.34
N ASP A 97 26.94 -25.06 -11.23
CA ASP A 97 28.27 -25.56 -10.91
C ASP A 97 28.29 -26.06 -9.47
N GLY A 98 28.63 -27.33 -9.34
CA GLY A 98 28.49 -28.09 -8.11
C GLY A 98 29.80 -28.09 -7.34
N GLN A 99 29.79 -27.56 -6.13
CA GLN A 99 30.71 -28.01 -5.09
C GLN A 99 29.95 -28.23 -3.78
N LYS A 100 29.85 -29.51 -3.42
CA LYS A 100 29.34 -29.99 -2.13
C LYS A 100 30.31 -29.57 -1.03
N ALA A 101 29.94 -28.59 -0.22
CA ALA A 101 30.50 -28.38 1.10
C ALA A 101 29.39 -28.61 2.13
N ALA A 102 29.46 -29.76 2.82
CA ALA A 102 28.59 -30.08 3.93
C ALA A 102 28.94 -29.15 5.11
N PHE A 103 28.18 -28.08 5.26
CA PHE A 103 28.20 -27.25 6.46
C PHE A 103 27.02 -27.61 7.36
N ASP A 104 27.39 -27.78 8.62
CA ASP A 104 26.62 -28.01 9.83
C ASP A 104 25.16 -27.53 9.75
N ARG A 105 24.20 -28.45 9.94
CA ARG A 105 22.78 -28.11 10.06
C ARG A 105 22.55 -27.44 11.41
N SER A 106 22.90 -26.17 11.50
CA SER A 106 22.39 -25.26 12.51
C SER A 106 20.86 -25.34 12.51
N SER A 107 20.30 -25.65 13.69
CA SER A 107 18.88 -25.76 13.98
C SER A 107 18.17 -24.41 13.80
N PHE A 108 17.97 -24.00 12.56
CA PHE A 108 17.10 -22.90 12.20
C PHE A 108 15.72 -23.48 11.85
N PRO A 109 14.61 -22.85 12.30
CA PRO A 109 13.28 -23.31 11.94
C PRO A 109 13.15 -23.34 10.41
N ASP A 110 12.60 -24.44 9.90
CA ASP A 110 12.43 -24.69 8.47
C ASP A 110 11.31 -23.77 7.92
N ASN A 111 11.67 -22.54 7.55
CA ASN A 111 10.74 -21.55 7.00
C ASN A 111 10.35 -21.80 5.54
N ARG A 112 10.76 -22.93 4.94
CA ARG A 112 10.53 -23.26 3.51
C ARG A 112 9.05 -23.35 3.10
N HIS A 113 8.13 -23.30 4.04
CA HIS A 113 6.69 -23.38 3.80
C HIS A 113 5.92 -22.09 4.12
N LEU A 114 6.52 -21.12 4.81
CA LEU A 114 5.83 -19.89 5.20
C LEU A 114 5.81 -18.90 4.04
N ARG A 115 4.66 -18.27 3.81
CA ARG A 115 4.53 -17.14 2.86
C ARG A 115 4.51 -15.84 3.64
N ASN A 116 4.83 -14.74 2.97
CA ASN A 116 4.74 -13.40 3.57
C ASN A 116 3.35 -13.10 4.15
N VAL A 117 2.29 -13.67 3.57
CA VAL A 117 0.91 -13.49 4.04
C VAL A 117 0.67 -14.12 5.42
N ASP A 118 1.46 -15.14 5.78
CA ASP A 118 1.35 -15.86 7.05
C ASP A 118 2.15 -15.18 8.17
N VAL A 119 3.12 -14.34 7.82
CA VAL A 119 4.11 -13.77 8.76
C VAL A 119 3.97 -12.26 8.92
N ILE A 120 3.64 -11.54 7.84
CA ILE A 120 3.47 -10.09 7.89
C ILE A 120 2.05 -9.77 8.37
N PRO A 121 1.90 -9.11 9.53
CA PRO A 121 0.59 -8.86 10.13
C PRO A 121 -0.30 -8.03 9.22
N GLY A 122 -1.53 -8.49 8.99
CA GLY A 122 -2.51 -7.75 8.19
C GLY A 122 -2.28 -7.79 6.66
N LEU A 123 -1.26 -8.49 6.16
CA LEU A 123 -0.91 -8.45 4.73
C LEU A 123 -2.02 -8.99 3.82
N ALA A 124 -2.76 -10.01 4.26
CA ALA A 124 -3.91 -10.51 3.51
C ALA A 124 -4.99 -9.43 3.29
N TYR A 125 -5.31 -8.67 4.35
CA TYR A 125 -6.29 -7.59 4.29
C TYR A 125 -5.80 -6.44 3.42
N TYR A 126 -4.55 -6.02 3.61
CA TYR A 126 -3.94 -4.98 2.79
C TYR A 126 -3.88 -5.37 1.31
N ALA A 127 -3.43 -6.58 0.99
CA ALA A 127 -3.32 -7.03 -0.40
C ALA A 127 -4.68 -7.04 -1.10
N TYR A 128 -5.73 -7.48 -0.40
CA TYR A 128 -7.07 -7.49 -0.95
C TYR A 128 -7.64 -6.07 -1.12
N ALA A 129 -7.44 -5.18 -0.14
CA ALA A 129 -7.85 -3.78 -0.25
C ALA A 129 -7.11 -3.04 -1.38
N ALA A 130 -5.80 -3.27 -1.52
CA ALA A 130 -4.99 -2.73 -2.60
C ALA A 130 -5.49 -3.20 -3.97
N GLN A 131 -5.97 -4.44 -4.09
CA GLN A 131 -6.61 -4.94 -5.31
C GLN A 131 -7.91 -4.18 -5.62
N ILE A 132 -8.74 -3.90 -4.62
CA ILE A 132 -9.97 -3.11 -4.79
C ILE A 132 -9.60 -1.70 -5.27
N LEU A 133 -8.68 -1.03 -4.60
CA LEU A 133 -8.22 0.32 -4.98
C LEU A 133 -7.62 0.34 -6.39
N GLY A 134 -6.84 -0.68 -6.75
CA GLY A 134 -6.27 -0.84 -8.08
C GLY A 134 -7.30 -1.06 -9.19
N SER A 135 -8.51 -1.55 -8.86
CA SER A 135 -9.62 -1.67 -9.81
C SER A 135 -10.42 -0.38 -10.00
N LEU A 136 -10.27 0.58 -9.09
CA LEU A 136 -11.01 1.85 -9.05
C LEU A 136 -10.11 3.03 -9.44
N GLN A 137 -9.28 2.86 -10.48
CA GLN A 137 -8.40 3.93 -10.94
C GLN A 137 -9.19 5.16 -11.40
N GLY A 138 -8.79 6.34 -10.90
CA GLY A 138 -9.46 7.60 -11.21
C GLY A 138 -10.64 7.94 -10.30
N ALA A 139 -10.95 7.11 -9.30
CA ALA A 139 -11.86 7.50 -8.24
C ALA A 139 -11.31 8.74 -7.51
N ASN A 140 -12.17 9.71 -7.22
CA ASN A 140 -11.79 10.96 -6.55
C ASN A 140 -12.72 11.30 -5.38
N GLY A 141 -13.43 10.31 -4.84
CA GLY A 141 -14.32 10.49 -3.71
C GLY A 141 -13.56 10.53 -2.38
N LEU A 142 -14.21 11.07 -1.33
CA LEU A 142 -13.63 11.09 0.02
C LEU A 142 -13.22 9.69 0.51
N TYR A 143 -14.04 8.66 0.26
CA TYR A 143 -13.70 7.29 0.62
C TYR A 143 -12.45 6.77 -0.10
N HIS A 144 -12.22 7.18 -1.35
CA HIS A 144 -10.99 6.80 -2.06
C HIS A 144 -9.78 7.44 -1.40
N VAL A 145 -9.85 8.73 -1.08
CA VAL A 145 -8.77 9.43 -0.35
C VAL A 145 -8.48 8.74 0.99
N GLN A 146 -9.51 8.45 1.78
CA GLN A 146 -9.36 7.79 3.08
C GLN A 146 -8.73 6.40 2.94
N ALA A 147 -9.19 5.60 1.98
CA ALA A 147 -8.62 4.28 1.72
C ALA A 147 -7.16 4.38 1.25
N SER A 148 -6.85 5.29 0.32
CA SER A 148 -5.47 5.50 -0.13
C SER A 148 -4.55 5.98 1.01
N LEU A 149 -5.02 6.86 1.89
CA LEU A 149 -4.28 7.27 3.09
C LEU A 149 -3.97 6.06 3.99
N LEU A 150 -4.97 5.23 4.31
CA LEU A 150 -4.78 4.04 5.14
C LEU A 150 -3.83 3.02 4.50
N ALA A 151 -3.91 2.83 3.18
CA ALA A 151 -2.99 1.98 2.43
C ALA A 151 -1.55 2.52 2.47
N GLY A 152 -1.37 3.84 2.32
CA GLY A 152 -0.09 4.51 2.45
C GLY A 152 0.51 4.34 3.84
N LEU A 153 -0.30 4.50 4.90
CA LEU A 153 0.12 4.30 6.28
C LEU A 153 0.55 2.85 6.53
N TYR A 154 -0.22 1.86 6.07
CA TYR A 154 0.15 0.45 6.22
C TYR A 154 1.50 0.15 5.56
N ALA A 155 1.69 0.59 4.31
CA ALA A 155 2.97 0.43 3.61
C ALA A 155 4.13 1.15 4.33
N GLY A 156 3.86 2.32 4.91
CA GLY A 156 4.83 3.08 5.71
C GLY A 156 5.28 2.33 6.96
N GLN A 157 4.34 1.69 7.68
CA GLN A 157 4.67 0.87 8.86
C GLN A 157 5.57 -0.32 8.53
N LEU A 158 5.47 -0.86 7.31
CA LEU A 158 6.35 -1.94 6.81
C LEU A 158 7.70 -1.42 6.26
N ALA A 159 8.03 -0.15 6.45
CA ALA A 159 9.22 0.48 5.88
C ALA A 159 9.30 0.35 4.35
N HIS A 160 8.15 0.48 3.66
CA HIS A 160 8.07 0.54 2.20
C HIS A 160 7.78 1.99 1.73
N PRO A 161 8.74 2.92 1.82
CA PRO A 161 8.50 4.35 1.61
C PRO A 161 8.01 4.68 0.19
N PHE A 162 8.53 4.03 -0.85
CA PHE A 162 8.09 4.27 -2.23
C PHE A 162 6.66 3.78 -2.48
N GLN A 163 6.28 2.65 -1.87
CA GLN A 163 4.91 2.15 -1.96
C GLN A 163 3.94 3.06 -1.17
N SER A 164 4.37 3.49 0.02
CA SER A 164 3.64 4.47 0.83
C SER A 164 3.41 5.76 0.04
N HIS A 165 4.47 6.33 -0.53
CA HIS A 165 4.40 7.52 -1.39
C HIS A 165 3.42 7.35 -2.53
N GLY A 166 3.44 6.22 -3.25
CA GLY A 166 2.52 5.97 -4.36
C GLY A 166 1.05 6.10 -3.94
N TRP A 167 0.68 5.61 -2.75
CA TRP A 167 -0.67 5.76 -2.20
C TRP A 167 -0.97 7.17 -1.72
N ILE A 168 -0.05 7.80 -0.99
CA ILE A 168 -0.20 9.18 -0.49
C ILE A 168 -0.33 10.16 -1.67
N TYR A 169 0.44 9.97 -2.74
CA TYR A 169 0.37 10.77 -3.96
C TYR A 169 -1.01 10.65 -4.64
N GLN A 170 -1.56 9.43 -4.73
CA GLN A 170 -2.93 9.23 -5.26
C GLN A 170 -3.97 9.92 -4.38
N ALA A 171 -3.88 9.76 -3.06
CA ALA A 171 -4.76 10.43 -2.11
C ALA A 171 -4.69 11.95 -2.27
N ALA A 172 -3.48 12.50 -2.38
CA ALA A 172 -3.23 13.93 -2.53
C ALA A 172 -3.78 14.49 -3.85
N ARG A 173 -3.62 13.75 -4.94
CA ARG A 173 -4.24 14.07 -6.24
C ARG A 173 -5.77 14.11 -6.13
N SER A 174 -6.39 13.08 -5.56
CA SER A 174 -7.84 13.02 -5.40
C SER A 174 -8.36 14.11 -4.46
N CYS A 175 -7.63 14.42 -3.38
CA CYS A 175 -7.89 15.56 -2.50
C CYS A 175 -7.94 16.89 -3.27
N GLN A 176 -6.97 17.14 -4.17
CA GLN A 176 -6.98 18.34 -5.00
C GLN A 176 -8.25 18.44 -5.85
N VAL A 177 -8.77 17.32 -6.36
CA VAL A 177 -10.05 17.31 -7.11
C VAL A 177 -11.22 17.64 -6.18
N LEU A 178 -11.26 17.05 -4.99
CA LEU A 178 -12.32 17.29 -4.01
C LEU A 178 -12.42 18.76 -3.61
N VAL A 179 -11.30 19.37 -3.22
CA VAL A 179 -11.28 20.73 -2.67
C VAL A 179 -11.33 21.83 -3.73
N ARG A 180 -11.09 21.52 -5.01
CA ARG A 180 -11.27 22.47 -6.13
C ARG A 180 -12.69 22.49 -6.68
N SER A 181 -13.56 21.60 -6.22
CA SER A 181 -14.93 21.52 -6.72
C SER A 181 -15.78 22.68 -6.18
N LYS A 182 -16.68 23.23 -7.01
CA LYS A 182 -17.68 24.22 -6.55
C LYS A 182 -18.51 23.71 -5.36
N ARG A 183 -18.68 22.38 -5.29
CA ARG A 183 -19.39 21.70 -4.19
C ARG A 183 -18.69 21.90 -2.84
N TYR A 184 -17.36 21.91 -2.82
CA TYR A 184 -16.59 22.16 -1.59
C TYR A 184 -16.73 23.62 -1.14
N GLU A 185 -16.59 24.57 -2.07
CA GLU A 185 -16.71 26.01 -1.77
C GLU A 185 -18.08 26.39 -1.23
N GLN A 186 -19.14 25.78 -1.76
CA GLN A 186 -20.53 26.00 -1.33
C GLN A 186 -20.92 25.16 -0.11
N MET A 187 -20.02 24.32 0.42
CA MET A 187 -20.33 23.46 1.55
C MET A 187 -20.44 24.30 2.83
N ASN A 188 -21.57 24.16 3.52
CA ASN A 188 -21.75 24.71 4.85
C ASN A 188 -20.75 24.07 5.82
N ASP A 189 -20.28 24.87 6.77
CA ASP A 189 -19.43 24.37 7.84
C ASP A 189 -20.17 23.30 8.65
N GLY A 190 -19.66 22.08 8.63
CA GLY A 190 -20.28 20.93 9.27
C GLY A 190 -19.34 19.71 9.25
N PRO A 191 -19.76 18.57 9.82
CA PRO A 191 -18.91 17.39 9.98
C PRO A 191 -18.35 16.86 8.65
N LEU A 192 -19.13 16.92 7.57
CA LEU A 192 -18.66 16.47 6.25
C LEU A 192 -17.54 17.37 5.71
N LYS A 193 -17.69 18.70 5.82
CA LYS A 193 -16.65 19.63 5.38
C LYS A 193 -15.37 19.46 6.20
N ASP A 194 -15.55 19.25 7.52
CA ASP A 194 -14.45 18.95 8.43
C ASP A 194 -13.68 17.69 8.04
N LEU A 195 -14.35 16.65 7.52
CA LEU A 195 -13.68 15.46 6.96
C LEU A 195 -12.88 15.77 5.70
N TYR A 196 -13.37 16.65 4.83
CA TYR A 196 -12.64 17.05 3.63
C TYR A 196 -11.38 17.82 4.01
N ASP A 197 -11.51 18.76 4.93
CA ASP A 197 -10.40 19.54 5.47
C ASP A 197 -9.39 18.62 6.17
N PHE A 198 -9.86 17.71 7.03
CA PHE A 198 -9.02 16.73 7.72
C PHE A 198 -8.26 15.82 6.75
N ALA A 199 -8.94 15.28 5.74
CA ALA A 199 -8.30 14.45 4.72
C ALA A 199 -7.27 15.25 3.91
N TYR A 200 -7.57 16.49 3.55
CA TYR A 200 -6.64 17.37 2.84
C TYR A 200 -5.36 17.61 3.65
N TRP A 201 -5.49 18.04 4.91
CA TRP A 201 -4.33 18.33 5.76
C TRP A 201 -3.53 17.08 6.09
N THR A 202 -4.18 15.93 6.27
CA THR A 202 -3.50 14.64 6.44
C THR A 202 -2.69 14.26 5.20
N CYS A 203 -3.26 14.41 4.00
CA CYS A 203 -2.54 14.18 2.75
C CYS A 203 -1.34 15.13 2.60
N LEU A 204 -1.53 16.41 2.88
CA LEU A 204 -0.47 17.43 2.76
C LEU A 204 0.68 17.15 3.73
N GLN A 205 0.37 16.81 4.99
CA GLN A 205 1.36 16.47 6.01
C GLN A 205 2.18 15.24 5.59
N LEU A 206 1.52 14.12 5.30
CA LEU A 206 2.21 12.87 4.97
C LEU A 206 3.01 12.97 3.66
N GLU A 207 2.51 13.70 2.67
CA GLU A 207 3.28 13.93 1.43
C GLU A 207 4.53 14.75 1.75
N SER A 208 4.40 15.83 2.52
CA SER A 208 5.51 16.72 2.85
C SER A 208 6.59 16.00 3.67
N ASP A 209 6.20 15.13 4.61
CA ASP A 209 7.12 14.32 5.40
C ASP A 209 7.94 13.38 4.52
N ILE A 210 7.30 12.69 3.56
CA ILE A 210 7.98 11.78 2.65
C ILE A 210 8.92 12.57 1.70
N LEU A 211 8.46 13.70 1.17
CA LEU A 211 9.24 14.53 0.25
C LEU A 211 10.44 15.23 0.90
N ALA A 212 10.38 15.45 2.22
CA ALA A 212 11.53 15.97 2.97
C ALA A 212 12.67 14.96 3.06
N GLU A 213 12.34 13.66 3.11
CA GLU A 213 13.32 12.57 3.24
C GLU A 213 13.75 11.98 1.90
N LEU A 214 12.89 12.06 0.87
CA LEU A 214 13.09 11.41 -0.42
C LEU A 214 12.87 12.40 -1.58
N ASP A 215 13.76 12.36 -2.57
CA ASP A 215 13.67 13.15 -3.79
C ASP A 215 12.64 12.54 -4.77
N LEU A 216 11.36 12.71 -4.42
CA LEU A 216 10.20 12.18 -5.16
C LEU A 216 9.37 13.33 -5.76
N PRO A 217 8.59 13.07 -6.83
CA PRO A 217 7.74 14.10 -7.41
C PRO A 217 6.58 14.45 -6.46
N ALA A 218 6.35 15.74 -6.28
CA ALA A 218 5.22 16.26 -5.51
C ALA A 218 3.91 16.23 -6.33
N SER A 219 2.78 15.89 -5.69
CA SER A 219 1.46 16.02 -6.31
C SER A 219 1.04 17.48 -6.51
N GLY A 220 1.63 18.38 -5.72
CA GLY A 220 1.32 19.81 -5.68
C GLY A 220 0.04 20.14 -4.90
N ILE A 221 -0.35 19.29 -3.95
CA ILE A 221 -1.47 19.55 -3.03
C ILE A 221 -1.31 20.86 -2.25
N SER A 222 -0.07 21.25 -1.92
CA SER A 222 0.28 22.49 -1.22
C SER A 222 -0.24 23.77 -1.91
N ARG A 223 -0.46 23.76 -3.23
CA ARG A 223 -1.00 24.92 -3.97
C ARG A 223 -2.39 25.37 -3.51
N SER A 224 -3.14 24.51 -2.82
CA SER A 224 -4.47 24.83 -2.32
C SER A 224 -4.48 25.25 -0.85
N GLU A 225 -3.34 25.18 -0.16
CA GLU A 225 -3.24 25.26 1.31
C GLU A 225 -3.91 26.51 1.88
N ALA A 226 -3.62 27.68 1.29
CA ALA A 226 -4.16 28.96 1.74
C ALA A 226 -5.70 29.08 1.65
N ARG A 227 -6.38 28.19 0.92
CA ARG A 227 -7.85 28.19 0.78
C ARG A 227 -8.55 27.18 1.68
N ILE A 228 -7.82 26.21 2.25
CA ILE A 228 -8.42 25.13 3.04
C ILE A 228 -8.39 25.52 4.51
N ALA A 229 -9.54 25.46 5.17
CA ALA A 229 -9.62 25.73 6.60
C ALA A 229 -8.93 24.62 7.40
N LEU A 230 -8.40 24.94 8.57
CA LEU A 230 -7.88 23.92 9.48
C LEU A 230 -9.02 23.02 10.00
N PRO A 231 -8.78 21.71 10.21
CA PRO A 231 -9.79 20.81 10.75
C PRO A 231 -10.17 21.23 12.17
N LYS A 232 -11.48 21.28 12.44
CA LYS A 232 -12.07 21.72 13.71
C LYS A 232 -12.32 20.55 14.68
N GLY A 233 -12.01 19.32 14.29
CA GLY A 233 -12.15 18.12 15.12
C GLY A 233 -13.60 17.75 15.45
N ARG A 234 -14.56 18.22 14.66
CA ARG A 234 -16.00 17.98 14.88
C ARG A 234 -16.42 16.54 14.59
N THR A 235 -15.60 15.81 13.86
CA THR A 235 -15.81 14.39 13.54
C THR A 235 -15.27 13.43 14.57
N LEU A 236 -14.33 13.85 15.43
CA LEU A 236 -13.78 13.04 16.50
C LEU A 236 -14.39 13.47 17.83
N SER A 237 -15.69 13.20 18.03
CA SER A 237 -16.28 13.22 19.36
C SER A 237 -15.82 11.98 20.13
N LEU A 238 -14.52 11.95 20.48
CA LEU A 238 -13.98 10.99 21.43
C LEU A 238 -14.38 11.47 22.84
N PRO A 239 -14.91 10.60 23.71
CA PRO A 239 -15.09 10.95 25.11
C PRO A 239 -13.72 11.32 25.69
N ASN A 240 -13.55 12.58 26.10
CA ASN A 240 -12.32 13.06 26.74
C ASN A 240 -12.14 12.51 28.18
N ASP A 241 -12.88 11.48 28.57
CA ASP A 241 -12.84 10.95 29.92
C ASP A 241 -11.79 9.85 30.05
N VAL A 242 -10.65 10.21 30.65
CA VAL A 242 -9.60 9.29 31.12
C VAL A 242 -10.13 8.23 32.09
N ASN A 243 -11.33 8.43 32.65
CA ASN A 243 -12.00 7.52 33.59
C ASN A 243 -13.22 6.80 33.00
N ALA A 244 -13.48 6.88 31.68
CA ALA A 244 -14.58 6.15 31.08
C ALA A 244 -14.29 4.63 31.15
N PRO A 245 -15.23 3.79 31.65
CA PRO A 245 -15.01 2.36 31.88
C PRO A 245 -14.89 1.50 30.61
N THR A 246 -14.64 2.10 29.45
CA THR A 246 -14.59 1.45 28.14
C THR A 246 -13.27 1.69 27.41
N THR A 247 -12.17 1.83 28.14
CA THR A 247 -10.83 1.58 27.60
C THR A 247 -10.37 0.21 28.12
N MET A 248 -10.71 -0.84 27.37
CA MET A 248 -10.04 -2.14 27.47
C MET A 248 -9.09 -2.30 26.29
#